data_AF-A0A434D1R5-F1
#
_entry.id   AF-A0A434D1R5-F1
#
_cell.length_a   1.000
_cell.length_b   1.000
_cell.length_c   1.000
_cell.angle_alpha   90.00
_cell.angle_beta   90.00
_cell.angle_gamma   90.00
#
_symmetry.space_group_name_H-M   'P 1'
#
loop_
_entity.id
_entity.type
_entity.pdbx_description
1 polymer ?
#
loop_
_entity_poly.entity_id
_entity_poly.type
_entity_poly.pdbx_seq_one_letter_code
_entity_poly.pdbx_strand_id
1 'polypeptide(L)'
;MIKAFVVDNDRLRVADDLLANSDKVVWADLMNPTKEEETAIETWLGVAIPTREEMEEIEISSRLYIEDGAYFMTATLPAQTEADDPLMSPVTFVLAGNRLITVRYHEPKAFKTFPLRAEKVATGCTSGDTILIGLLEAIV
;
A
#
# COMPACT_ATOMS: atom_id res chain seq x y z
N MET A 1 -0.43 -0.09 12.14
CA MET A 1 0.68 0.90 12.04
C MET A 1 0.72 1.44 10.62
N ILE A 2 0.57 2.75 10.47
CA ILE A 2 0.69 3.46 9.19
C ILE A 2 2.12 3.96 8.98
N LYS A 3 2.70 3.74 7.80
CA LYS A 3 3.86 4.47 7.30
C LYS A 3 3.45 5.35 6.13
N ALA A 4 3.66 6.67 6.26
CA ALA A 4 3.38 7.62 5.20
C ALA A 4 4.67 7.99 4.45
N PHE A 5 4.59 8.11 3.13
CA PHE A 5 5.69 8.49 2.27
C PHE A 5 5.34 9.72 1.43
N VAL A 6 6.27 10.68 1.39
CA VAL A 6 6.24 11.86 0.54
C VAL A 6 7.38 11.78 -0.47
N VAL A 7 7.30 12.60 -1.52
CA VAL A 7 8.39 12.74 -2.50
C VAL A 7 9.22 13.96 -2.16
N ASP A 8 10.53 13.77 -2.07
CA ASP A 8 11.52 14.85 -1.97
C ASP A 8 12.71 14.54 -2.89
N ASN A 9 13.01 15.47 -3.81
CA ASN A 9 14.07 15.33 -4.82
C ASN A 9 14.01 13.99 -5.58
N ASP A 10 12.83 13.65 -6.10
CA ASP A 10 12.51 12.41 -6.84
C ASP A 10 12.72 11.11 -6.05
N ARG A 11 12.73 11.18 -4.71
CA ARG A 11 12.90 10.04 -3.82
C ARG A 11 11.77 9.97 -2.82
N LEU A 12 11.42 8.74 -2.42
CA LEU A 12 10.50 8.55 -1.31
C LEU A 12 11.20 8.91 -0.01
N ARG A 13 10.46 9.53 0.91
CA ARG A 13 10.86 9.81 2.28
C ARG A 13 9.71 9.50 3.21
N VAL A 14 10.00 8.87 4.33
CA VAL A 14 9.02 8.70 5.40
C VAL A 14 8.63 10.07 5.94
N ALA A 15 7.33 10.32 6.07
CA ALA A 15 6.78 11.47 6.77
C ALA A 15 6.50 11.10 8.24
N ASP A 16 6.85 12.00 9.15
CA ASP A 16 6.67 11.80 10.60
C ASP A 16 5.19 11.78 11.03
N ASP A 17 4.32 12.46 10.27
CA ASP A 17 2.88 12.54 10.50
C ASP A 17 2.14 12.58 9.16
N LEU A 18 1.19 11.66 8.97
CA LEU A 18 0.40 11.55 7.74
C LEU A 18 -0.53 12.75 7.55
N LEU A 19 -1.25 13.17 8.59
CA LEU A 19 -2.28 14.20 8.49
C LEU A 19 -1.67 15.59 8.31
N ALA A 20 -0.55 15.87 8.99
CA ALA A 20 0.20 17.11 8.83
C ALA A 20 0.82 17.24 7.43
N ASN A 21 1.08 16.12 6.75
CA ASN A 21 1.63 16.08 5.39
C ASN A 21 0.61 15.60 4.36
N SER A 22 -0.67 15.62 4.70
CA SER A 22 -1.75 14.98 3.94
C SER A 22 -1.79 15.38 2.47
N ASP A 23 -1.42 16.61 2.11
CA ASP A 23 -1.38 17.08 0.72
C ASP A 23 -0.22 16.53 -0.11
N LYS A 24 0.85 16.07 0.56
CA LYS A 24 2.12 15.64 -0.05
C LYS A 24 2.32 14.13 -0.04
N VAL A 25 1.56 13.41 0.79
CA VAL A 25 1.67 11.95 0.89
C VAL A 25 1.23 11.32 -0.43
N VAL A 26 2.13 10.55 -1.03
CA VAL A 26 1.89 9.79 -2.27
C VAL A 26 1.68 8.31 -2.00
N TRP A 27 2.11 7.81 -0.83
CA TRP A 27 1.90 6.43 -0.43
C TRP A 27 1.68 6.31 1.08
N ALA A 28 0.61 5.63 1.50
CA ALA A 28 0.39 5.20 2.88
C ALA A 28 0.37 3.66 2.96
N ASP A 29 1.27 3.08 3.75
CA ASP A 29 1.39 1.65 3.96
C ASP A 29 0.83 1.26 5.34
N LEU A 30 -0.29 0.55 5.35
CA LEU A 30 -1.02 0.09 6.51
C LEU A 30 -0.63 -1.36 6.80
N MET A 31 0.25 -1.54 7.79
CA MET A 31 0.60 -2.86 8.32
C MET A 31 -0.18 -3.13 9.60
N ASN A 32 -1.07 -4.13 9.55
CA ASN A 32 -1.98 -4.50 10.63
C ASN A 32 -2.63 -3.25 11.26
N PRO A 33 -3.40 -2.48 10.47
CA PRO A 33 -3.98 -1.23 10.93
C PRO A 33 -4.99 -1.47 12.06
N THR A 34 -5.13 -0.50 12.96
CA THR A 34 -6.26 -0.47 13.90
C THR A 34 -7.48 0.16 13.22
N LYS A 35 -8.66 -0.01 13.80
CA LYS A 35 -9.89 0.63 13.28
C LYS A 35 -9.78 2.15 13.25
N GLU A 36 -9.11 2.75 14.23
CA GLU A 36 -8.88 4.19 14.26
C GLU A 36 -7.95 4.64 13.13
N GLU A 37 -6.93 3.85 12.81
CA GLU A 37 -6.04 4.08 11.66
C GLU A 37 -6.79 3.94 10.32
N GLU A 38 -7.64 2.91 10.19
CA GLU A 38 -8.52 2.71 9.02
C GLU A 38 -9.43 3.93 8.83
N THR A 39 -10.22 4.30 9.85
CA THR A 39 -11.13 5.45 9.79
C THR A 39 -10.42 6.76 9.48
N ALA A 40 -9.20 6.97 9.99
CA ALA A 40 -8.42 8.16 9.67
C ALA A 40 -8.04 8.23 8.18
N ILE A 41 -7.67 7.10 7.60
CA ILE A 41 -7.35 6.98 6.17
C ILE A 41 -8.60 7.14 5.31
N GLU A 42 -9.71 6.51 5.69
CA GLU A 42 -10.99 6.62 4.98
C GLU A 42 -11.50 8.06 4.96
N THR A 43 -11.45 8.73 6.11
CA THR A 43 -11.86 10.15 6.22
C THR A 43 -10.97 11.05 5.36
N TRP A 44 -9.68 10.76 5.32
CA TRP A 44 -8.71 11.52 4.55
C TRP A 44 -8.89 11.36 3.04
N LEU A 45 -9.19 10.15 2.58
CA LEU A 45 -9.32 9.83 1.15
C LEU A 45 -10.73 9.98 0.60
N GLY A 46 -11.74 9.89 1.47
CA GLY A 46 -13.14 9.79 1.09
C GLY A 46 -13.49 8.44 0.44
N VAL A 47 -12.75 7.38 0.77
CA VAL A 47 -12.86 6.04 0.18
C VAL A 47 -12.78 5.01 1.30
N ALA A 48 -13.63 3.98 1.26
CA ALA A 48 -13.61 2.89 2.22
C ALA A 48 -12.37 1.99 2.05
N ILE A 49 -11.77 1.56 3.16
CA ILE A 49 -10.67 0.61 3.15
C ILE A 49 -11.24 -0.79 3.36
N PRO A 50 -10.89 -1.78 2.53
CA PRO A 50 -11.44 -3.11 2.67
C PRO A 50 -11.04 -3.71 4.01
N THR A 51 -12.02 -4.31 4.66
CA THR A 51 -11.83 -5.09 5.87
C THR A 51 -11.00 -6.33 5.56
N ARG A 52 -10.39 -6.89 6.61
CA ARG A 52 -9.65 -8.15 6.48
C ARG A 52 -10.48 -9.30 5.90
N GLU A 53 -11.78 -9.36 6.22
CA GLU A 53 -12.68 -10.40 5.72
C GLU A 53 -12.91 -10.26 4.21
N GLU A 54 -13.19 -9.04 3.73
CA GLU A 54 -13.35 -8.74 2.30
C GLU A 54 -12.06 -9.06 1.52
N MET A 55 -10.89 -8.80 2.10
CA MET A 55 -9.59 -9.14 1.48
C MET A 55 -9.38 -10.66 1.31
N GLU A 56 -10.04 -11.49 2.13
CA GLU A 56 -9.93 -12.95 2.06
C GLU A 56 -10.83 -13.55 0.96
N GLU A 57 -11.74 -12.76 0.38
CA GLU A 57 -12.56 -13.19 -0.75
C GLU A 57 -11.71 -13.56 -1.98
N ILE A 58 -12.13 -14.62 -2.66
CA ILE A 58 -11.42 -15.17 -3.83
C ILE A 58 -12.06 -14.74 -5.16
N GLU A 59 -13.21 -14.10 -5.10
CA GLU A 59 -14.00 -13.69 -6.25
C GLU A 59 -13.32 -12.52 -6.97
N ILE A 60 -13.25 -12.59 -8.30
CA ILE A 60 -12.52 -11.59 -9.10
C ILE A 60 -13.13 -10.20 -8.91
N SER A 61 -14.46 -10.11 -8.77
CA SER A 61 -15.18 -8.86 -8.49
C SER A 61 -14.76 -8.21 -7.17
N SER A 62 -14.34 -9.00 -6.19
CA SER A 62 -13.86 -8.52 -4.89
C SER A 62 -12.35 -8.25 -4.88
N ARG A 63 -11.64 -8.68 -5.93
CA ARG A 63 -10.18 -8.51 -6.05
C ARG A 63 -9.76 -7.39 -6.97
N LEU A 64 -10.51 -7.09 -8.02
CA LEU A 64 -10.25 -5.95 -8.91
C LEU A 64 -11.55 -5.21 -9.17
N TYR A 65 -11.66 -4.01 -8.60
CA TYR A 65 -12.87 -3.20 -8.71
C TYR A 65 -12.57 -1.71 -8.59
N ILE A 66 -13.59 -0.91 -8.87
CA ILE A 66 -13.56 0.54 -8.77
C ILE A 66 -14.70 0.96 -7.85
N GLU A 67 -14.39 1.76 -6.84
CA GLU A 67 -15.35 2.29 -5.89
C GLU A 67 -14.93 3.72 -5.51
N ASP A 68 -15.89 4.64 -5.44
CA ASP A 68 -15.65 6.06 -5.09
C ASP A 68 -14.51 6.73 -5.88
N GLY A 69 -14.28 6.29 -7.12
CA GLY A 69 -13.22 6.81 -7.99
C GLY A 69 -11.81 6.29 -7.68
N ALA A 70 -11.67 5.36 -6.73
CA ALA A 70 -10.43 4.64 -6.46
C ALA A 70 -10.42 3.26 -7.12
N TYR A 71 -9.23 2.79 -7.49
CA TYR A 71 -9.01 1.47 -8.05
C TYR A 71 -8.47 0.54 -6.98
N PHE A 72 -9.07 -0.63 -6.84
CA PHE A 72 -8.69 -1.63 -5.86
C PHE A 72 -8.12 -2.85 -6.56
N MET A 73 -7.04 -3.39 -5.99
CA MET A 73 -6.45 -4.64 -6.41
C MET A 73 -5.99 -5.45 -5.19
N THR A 74 -6.49 -6.66 -5.02
CA THR A 74 -6.06 -7.58 -3.94
C THR A 74 -5.26 -8.73 -4.53
N ALA A 75 -3.97 -8.78 -4.18
CA ALA A 75 -3.04 -9.83 -4.59
C ALA A 75 -2.64 -10.72 -3.41
N THR A 76 -2.56 -12.02 -3.62
CA THR A 76 -2.06 -12.95 -2.60
C THR A 76 -0.54 -13.07 -2.71
N LEU A 77 0.19 -12.68 -1.66
CA LEU A 77 1.66 -12.63 -1.66
C LEU A 77 2.25 -13.57 -0.59
N PRO A 78 3.47 -14.09 -0.79
CA PRO A 78 4.18 -14.86 0.23
C PRO A 78 4.72 -13.94 1.32
N ALA A 79 4.57 -14.37 2.57
CA ALA A 79 5.29 -13.79 3.70
C ALA A 79 6.80 -13.96 3.54
N GLN A 80 7.56 -13.05 4.13
CA GLN A 80 9.01 -13.15 4.16
C GLN A 80 9.46 -14.25 5.15
N THR A 81 9.54 -15.48 4.68
CA THR A 81 10.09 -16.62 5.44
C THR A 81 11.05 -17.42 4.57
N GLU A 82 12.01 -18.12 5.20
CA GLU A 82 12.87 -19.11 4.54
C GLU A 82 12.25 -20.52 4.58
N ALA A 83 10.97 -20.62 4.92
CA ALA A 83 10.27 -21.90 5.00
C ALA A 83 9.94 -22.41 3.60
N ASP A 84 9.97 -23.74 3.43
CA ASP A 84 9.61 -24.40 2.17
C ASP A 84 8.15 -24.15 1.75
N ASP A 85 7.28 -23.81 2.70
CA ASP A 85 5.88 -23.42 2.48
C ASP A 85 5.61 -22.05 3.13
N PRO A 86 5.84 -20.95 2.41
CA PRO A 86 5.61 -19.61 2.95
C PRO A 86 4.12 -19.35 3.10
N LEU A 87 3.72 -18.75 4.22
CA LEU A 87 2.35 -18.30 4.43
C LEU A 87 1.95 -17.31 3.33
N MET A 88 0.91 -17.66 2.57
CA MET A 88 0.32 -16.81 1.54
C MET A 88 -0.83 -16.00 2.14
N SER A 89 -0.84 -14.69 1.97
CA SER A 89 -1.87 -13.82 2.55
C SER A 89 -2.16 -12.63 1.62
N PRO A 90 -3.38 -12.08 1.63
CA PRO A 90 -3.75 -10.98 0.76
C PRO A 90 -3.04 -9.67 1.14
N VAL A 91 -2.78 -8.87 0.11
CA VAL A 91 -2.39 -7.46 0.19
C VAL A 91 -3.29 -6.68 -0.77
N THR A 92 -3.95 -5.66 -0.26
CA THR A 92 -4.79 -4.77 -1.08
C THR A 92 -4.05 -3.49 -1.39
N PHE A 93 -4.06 -3.13 -2.66
CA PHE A 93 -3.57 -1.88 -3.21
C PHE A 93 -4.79 -1.04 -3.58
N VAL A 94 -4.85 0.18 -3.05
CA VAL A 94 -5.90 1.16 -3.34
C VAL A 94 -5.25 2.37 -3.98
N LEU A 95 -5.54 2.61 -5.25
CA LEU A 95 -5.04 3.77 -5.99
C LEU A 95 -6.15 4.82 -6.08
N ALA A 96 -6.04 5.87 -5.27
CA ALA A 96 -6.99 6.97 -5.19
C ALA A 96 -6.33 8.26 -5.72
N GLY A 97 -6.68 8.67 -6.95
CA GLY A 97 -6.02 9.79 -7.61
C GLY A 97 -4.52 9.54 -7.82
N ASN A 98 -3.67 10.38 -7.23
CA ASN A 98 -2.22 10.23 -7.29
C ASN A 98 -1.61 9.51 -6.07
N ARG A 99 -2.44 8.90 -5.22
CA ARG A 99 -2.03 8.31 -3.94
C ARG A 99 -2.23 6.81 -3.96
N LEU A 100 -1.22 6.10 -3.49
CA LEU A 100 -1.30 4.67 -3.25
C LEU A 100 -1.55 4.41 -1.77
N ILE A 101 -2.42 3.46 -1.48
CA ILE A 101 -2.59 2.91 -0.14
C ILE A 101 -2.38 1.41 -0.25
N THR A 102 -1.63 0.85 0.70
CA THR A 102 -1.42 -0.59 0.78
C THR A 102 -1.89 -1.09 2.12
N VAL A 103 -2.70 -2.14 2.14
CA VAL A 103 -3.27 -2.74 3.35
C VAL A 103 -2.83 -4.20 3.41
N ARG A 104 -2.24 -4.59 4.55
CA ARG A 104 -1.66 -5.92 4.73
C ARG A 104 -1.59 -6.32 6.19
N TYR A 105 -1.76 -7.62 6.44
CA TYR A 105 -1.68 -8.23 7.78
C TYR A 105 -0.48 -9.17 7.93
N HIS A 106 0.42 -9.16 6.94
CA HIS A 106 1.67 -9.89 6.93
C HIS A 106 2.75 -9.04 6.24
N GLU A 107 3.97 -9.56 6.18
CA GLU A 107 5.13 -8.80 5.73
C GLU A 107 5.81 -9.47 4.52
N PRO A 108 5.34 -9.18 3.28
CA PRO A 108 6.03 -9.63 2.08
C PRO A 108 7.40 -8.97 1.92
N LYS A 109 8.35 -9.68 1.30
CA LYS A 109 9.72 -9.20 1.08
C LYS A 109 9.79 -7.89 0.29
N ALA A 110 8.89 -7.69 -0.68
CA ALA A 110 8.83 -6.48 -1.50
C ALA A 110 8.61 -5.21 -0.64
N PHE A 111 7.74 -5.28 0.37
CA PHE A 111 7.42 -4.15 1.25
C PHE A 111 8.56 -3.75 2.21
N LYS A 112 9.56 -4.62 2.40
CA LYS A 112 10.80 -4.25 3.11
C LYS A 112 11.85 -3.65 2.17
N THR A 113 12.00 -4.23 0.99
CA THR A 113 13.12 -3.94 0.10
C THR A 113 12.85 -2.73 -0.80
N PHE A 114 11.60 -2.57 -1.27
CA PHE A 114 11.23 -1.50 -2.18
C PHE A 114 11.36 -0.09 -1.56
N PRO A 115 10.84 0.21 -0.35
CA PRO A 115 11.01 1.54 0.25
C PRO A 115 12.47 1.94 0.40
N LEU A 116 13.32 1.02 0.88
CA LEU A 116 14.76 1.26 1.06
C LEU A 116 15.48 1.56 -0.26
N ARG A 117 15.02 0.97 -1.37
CA ARG A 117 15.54 1.25 -2.70
C ARG A 117 15.08 2.62 -3.20
N ALA A 118 13.78 2.91 -3.07
CA ALA A 118 13.16 4.16 -3.51
C ALA A 118 13.63 5.40 -2.70
N GLU A 119 14.12 5.21 -1.47
CA GLU A 119 14.78 6.27 -0.68
C GLU A 119 16.20 6.58 -1.20
N LYS A 120 16.91 5.59 -1.72
CA LYS A 120 18.34 5.72 -2.07
C LYS A 120 18.57 6.20 -3.50
N VAL A 121 17.72 5.78 -4.43
CA VAL A 121 17.85 6.05 -5.86
C VAL A 121 16.63 6.82 -6.33
N ALA A 122 16.82 7.82 -7.19
CA ALA A 122 15.71 8.45 -7.90
C ALA A 122 15.16 7.44 -8.92
N THR A 123 14.20 6.62 -8.49
CA THR A 123 13.61 5.54 -9.30
C THR A 123 12.51 6.04 -10.23
N GLY A 124 12.15 7.33 -10.17
CA GLY A 124 10.97 7.87 -10.85
C GLY A 124 9.64 7.49 -10.20
N CYS A 125 9.68 6.87 -9.01
CA CYS A 125 8.49 6.53 -8.22
C CYS A 125 7.99 7.75 -7.43
N THR A 126 7.42 8.72 -8.14
CA THR A 126 7.02 10.03 -7.58
C THR A 126 5.50 10.19 -7.42
N SER A 127 4.72 9.16 -7.71
CA SER A 127 3.26 9.18 -7.67
C SER A 127 2.71 7.79 -7.34
N GLY A 128 1.48 7.70 -6.87
CA GLY A 128 0.87 6.44 -6.43
C GLY A 128 0.90 5.33 -7.48
N ASP A 129 0.66 5.67 -8.75
CA ASP A 129 0.71 4.74 -9.88
C ASP A 129 2.13 4.23 -10.17
N THR A 130 3.14 5.10 -10.16
CA THR A 130 4.54 4.71 -10.37
C THR A 130 5.10 3.91 -9.18
N ILE A 131 4.63 4.18 -7.97
CA ILE A 131 4.94 3.39 -6.77
C ILE A 131 4.27 2.01 -6.86
N LEU A 132 3.01 1.95 -7.29
CA LEU A 132 2.29 0.69 -7.49
C LEU A 132 3.03 -0.21 -8.48
N ILE A 133 3.39 0.32 -9.65
CA ILE A 133 4.17 -0.41 -10.66
C ILE A 133 5.48 -0.90 -10.07
N GLY A 134 6.22 -0.03 -9.35
CA GLY A 134 7.48 -0.39 -8.73
C GLY A 134 7.37 -1.48 -7.65
N LEU A 135 6.26 -1.52 -6.90
CA LEU A 135 5.95 -2.61 -5.96
C LEU A 135 5.62 -3.91 -6.70
N LEU A 136 4.84 -3.85 -7.78
CA LEU A 136 4.51 -5.02 -8.59
C LEU A 136 5.76 -5.62 -9.26
N GLU A 137 6.66 -4.78 -9.78
CA GLU A 137 7.96 -5.21 -10.29
C GLU A 137 8.86 -5.84 -9.21
N ALA A 138 8.72 -5.44 -7.95
CA ALA A 138 9.46 -6.04 -6.84
C ALA A 138 8.84 -7.36 -6.33
N ILE A 139 7.60 -7.65 -6.74
CA ILE A 139 6.84 -8.85 -6.38
C ILE A 139 7.05 -9.96 -7.41
N VAL A 140 7.03 -9.62 -8.71
CA VAL A 140 7.21 -10.54 -9.85
C VAL A 140 8.68 -10.89 -10.04
#